data_AF-A0A397UYW9-F1
#
_entry.id   AF-A0A397UYW9-F1
#
_cell.length_a   1.000
_cell.length_b   1.000
_cell.length_c   1.000
_cell.angle_alpha   90.00
_cell.angle_beta   90.00
_cell.angle_gamma   90.00
#
_symmetry.space_group_name_H-M   'P 1'
#
loop_
_entity.id
_entity.type
_entity.pdbx_description
1 polymer ?
#
loop_
_entity_poly.entity_id
_entity_poly.type
_entity_poly.pdbx_seq_one_letter_code
_entity_poly.pdbx_strand_id
1 'polypeptide(L)'
;MSLKPPELQGILPHPNYPQNSSTSTASTALTDYIIYANENNKIAKKNPSFVRRTRTCLSRHCNRSRLILLIIGLLTIAAIITVILILNKNPFALIRPLCKSQFGSSSFNQTLIFLTKLEYNQIGDDSSIPYNEVDSMGYLGKYKFGELMLSNLDYYKTNSLPQNETTNIKNYWNGSWTGKNGCNSYDDFLNNKFNVQEIAIREAFQFNLVKFNQTLTSSSYNLSLYSFLDKPFKFSSGCNFQSDGLSVSNITLAGILISSYLILPENVGQALVSGIAPCDNKTSATPTSLTRYLLDFGGCDFSPNDVNEALSSFNSSFNN
;
A
#
# COMPACT_ATOMS: atom_id res chain seq x y z
N MET A 1 49.55 19.43 11.82
CA MET A 1 48.71 20.61 11.49
C MET A 1 47.28 20.24 11.82
N SER A 2 46.78 20.74 12.95
CA SER A 2 45.46 20.42 13.50
C SER A 2 44.45 21.43 12.94
N LEU A 3 43.56 20.97 12.06
CA LEU A 3 42.49 21.80 11.52
C LEU A 3 41.25 21.66 12.40
N LYS A 4 40.95 22.76 13.09
CA LYS A 4 39.76 22.97 13.93
C LYS A 4 38.52 23.05 13.01
N PRO A 5 37.39 22.40 13.33
CA PRO A 5 36.16 22.55 12.56
C PRO A 5 35.49 23.92 12.85
N PRO A 6 34.73 24.47 11.88
CA PRO A 6 34.11 25.79 12.01
C PRO A 6 32.88 25.77 12.93
N GLU A 7 32.79 26.80 13.77
CA GLU A 7 31.61 27.17 14.56
C GLU A 7 30.41 27.47 13.65
N LEU A 8 29.32 26.73 13.85
CA LEU A 8 28.00 27.10 13.31
C LEU A 8 27.29 28.00 14.32
N GLN A 9 27.17 29.27 13.94
CA GLN A 9 26.43 30.29 14.67
C GLN A 9 24.91 30.15 14.42
N GLY A 10 24.16 30.20 15.52
CA GLY A 10 22.87 30.88 15.66
C GLY A 10 21.77 30.61 14.63
N ILE A 11 20.89 29.65 14.92
CA ILE A 11 19.54 29.62 14.34
C ILE A 11 18.59 30.31 15.33
N LEU A 12 17.98 31.40 14.84
CA LEU A 12 16.95 32.19 15.50
C LEU A 12 15.68 31.35 15.78
N PRO A 13 14.91 31.66 16.84
CA PRO A 13 13.66 30.99 17.12
C PRO A 13 12.59 31.37 16.08
N HIS A 14 12.05 30.38 15.38
CA HIS A 14 10.86 30.56 14.55
C HIS A 14 9.60 30.77 15.42
N PRO A 15 8.63 31.57 14.95
CA PRO A 15 7.52 32.06 15.76
C PRO A 15 6.46 30.97 16.03
N ASN A 16 5.91 31.01 17.24
CA ASN A 16 4.76 30.23 17.68
C ASN A 16 3.59 30.35 16.70
N TYR A 17 3.24 29.25 16.04
CA TYR A 17 1.95 29.11 15.37
C TYR A 17 0.89 28.63 16.36
N PRO A 18 -0.29 29.26 16.42
CA PRO A 18 -1.32 28.93 17.38
C PRO A 18 -1.90 27.53 17.11
N GLN A 19 -2.02 26.75 18.18
CA GLN A 19 -2.85 25.55 18.19
C GLN A 19 -4.32 25.95 18.09
N ASN A 20 -4.93 25.75 16.93
CA ASN A 20 -6.37 25.71 16.80
C ASN A 20 -6.83 24.25 16.86
N SER A 21 -7.23 23.86 18.07
CA SER A 21 -8.14 22.76 18.32
C SER A 21 -9.53 23.14 17.82
N SER A 22 -10.03 22.44 16.81
CA SER A 22 -11.46 22.43 16.53
C SER A 22 -11.90 21.03 16.11
N THR A 23 -12.28 20.27 17.12
CA THR A 23 -13.21 19.16 17.03
C THR A 23 -14.58 19.70 16.59
N SER A 24 -15.03 19.34 15.38
CA SER A 24 -16.42 19.48 14.94
C SER A 24 -16.67 18.50 13.79
N THR A 25 -16.98 17.25 14.10
CA THR A 25 -18.34 16.67 14.22
C THR A 25 -19.07 16.54 12.88
N ALA A 26 -19.40 15.30 12.51
CA ALA A 26 -20.32 14.94 11.41
C ALA A 26 -21.72 15.63 11.49
N SER A 27 -21.97 16.40 12.55
CA SER A 27 -23.10 17.30 12.71
C SER A 27 -23.12 18.44 11.68
N THR A 28 -21.98 19.02 11.31
CA THR A 28 -21.93 20.15 10.34
C THR A 28 -22.34 19.70 8.93
N ALA A 29 -21.90 18.53 8.47
CA ALA A 29 -22.28 18.01 7.15
C ALA A 29 -23.79 17.69 7.04
N LEU A 30 -24.40 17.18 8.12
CA LEU A 30 -25.84 16.94 8.15
C LEU A 30 -26.63 18.27 8.18
N THR A 31 -26.10 19.26 8.90
CA THR A 31 -26.70 20.60 8.98
C THR A 31 -26.62 21.33 7.64
N ASP A 32 -25.49 21.24 6.94
CA ASP A 32 -25.30 21.81 5.60
C ASP A 32 -26.20 21.14 4.56
N TYR A 33 -26.39 19.82 4.64
CA TYR A 33 -27.32 19.09 3.77
C TYR A 33 -28.79 19.50 4.04
N ILE A 34 -29.18 19.67 5.30
CA ILE A 34 -30.53 20.13 5.67
C ILE A 34 -30.77 21.58 5.22
N ILE A 35 -29.76 22.45 5.31
CA ILE A 35 -29.83 23.84 4.81
C ILE A 35 -30.00 23.83 3.28
N TYR A 36 -29.18 23.06 2.56
CA TYR A 36 -29.28 22.92 1.10
C TYR A 36 -30.63 22.34 0.64
N ALA A 37 -31.16 21.33 1.33
CA ALA A 37 -32.47 20.76 1.04
C ALA A 37 -33.62 21.75 1.30
N ASN A 38 -33.50 22.58 2.34
CA ASN A 38 -34.50 23.61 2.66
C ASN A 38 -34.45 24.81 1.70
N GLU A 39 -33.27 25.20 1.21
CA GLU A 39 -33.16 26.24 0.17
C GLU A 39 -33.75 25.78 -1.16
N ASN A 40 -33.51 24.54 -1.57
CA ASN A 40 -34.14 23.97 -2.77
C ASN A 40 -35.67 23.87 -2.66
N ASN A 41 -36.21 23.58 -1.47
CA ASN A 41 -37.65 23.64 -1.21
C ASN A 41 -38.23 25.07 -1.28
N LYS A 42 -37.44 26.09 -0.91
CA LYS A 42 -37.83 27.50 -1.10
C LYS A 42 -37.81 27.93 -2.57
N ILE A 43 -36.87 27.44 -3.37
CA ILE A 43 -36.82 27.70 -4.82
C ILE A 43 -38.01 27.06 -5.53
N ALA A 44 -38.40 25.84 -5.15
CA ALA A 44 -39.59 25.16 -5.68
C ALA A 44 -40.91 25.90 -5.36
N LYS A 45 -40.98 26.61 -4.21
CA LYS A 45 -42.14 27.44 -3.84
C LYS A 45 -42.17 28.81 -4.52
N LYS A 46 -41.03 29.35 -4.98
CA LYS A 46 -40.94 30.68 -5.60
C LYS A 46 -41.29 30.73 -7.09
N ASN A 47 -41.40 29.59 -7.77
CA ASN A 47 -41.67 29.56 -9.21
C ASN A 47 -42.72 28.50 -9.60
N PRO A 48 -44.00 28.70 -9.22
CA PRO A 48 -45.07 27.72 -9.48
C PRO A 48 -45.30 27.49 -10.98
N SER A 49 -44.88 28.40 -11.86
CA SER A 49 -44.96 28.26 -13.32
C SER A 49 -43.97 27.22 -13.88
N PHE A 50 -42.80 27.04 -13.26
CA PHE A 50 -41.81 26.04 -13.67
C PHE A 50 -42.29 24.62 -13.31
N VAL A 51 -42.83 24.44 -12.10
CA VAL A 51 -43.47 23.18 -11.66
C VAL A 51 -44.71 22.87 -12.49
N ARG A 52 -45.49 23.89 -12.91
CA ARG A 52 -46.63 23.69 -13.82
C ARG A 52 -46.18 23.32 -15.23
N ARG A 53 -45.12 23.95 -15.76
CA ARG A 53 -44.57 23.64 -17.10
C ARG A 53 -43.97 22.22 -17.17
N THR A 54 -43.28 21.76 -16.13
CA THR A 54 -42.79 20.37 -16.09
C THR A 54 -43.95 19.36 -15.96
N ARG A 55 -44.99 19.67 -15.17
CA ARG A 55 -46.22 18.84 -15.11
C ARG A 55 -46.99 18.77 -16.42
N THR A 56 -47.06 19.86 -17.18
CA THR A 56 -47.84 19.91 -18.43
C THR A 56 -47.07 19.27 -19.59
N CYS A 57 -45.74 19.29 -19.56
CA CYS A 57 -44.91 18.57 -20.53
C CYS A 57 -45.01 17.04 -20.34
N LEU A 58 -45.15 16.56 -19.10
CA LEU A 58 -45.38 15.15 -18.80
C LEU A 58 -46.78 14.65 -19.22
N SER A 59 -47.79 15.52 -19.30
CA SER A 59 -49.18 15.07 -19.45
C SER A 59 -49.67 14.93 -20.89
N ARG A 60 -48.97 15.47 -21.91
CA ARG A 60 -49.55 15.53 -23.27
C ARG A 60 -48.81 14.86 -24.41
N HIS A 61 -47.54 14.49 -24.28
CA HIS A 61 -46.88 13.60 -25.26
C HIS A 61 -45.66 12.89 -24.66
N CYS A 62 -45.82 12.30 -23.46
CA CYS A 62 -44.86 11.32 -22.99
C CYS A 62 -45.06 10.03 -23.78
N ASN A 63 -44.37 9.92 -24.92
CA ASN A 63 -43.97 8.61 -25.43
C ASN A 63 -43.26 7.93 -24.26
N ARG A 64 -43.94 7.02 -23.58
CA ARG A 64 -43.41 6.31 -22.39
C ARG A 64 -42.01 5.79 -22.67
N SER A 65 -41.77 5.36 -23.91
CA SER A 65 -40.47 4.97 -24.44
C SER A 65 -39.37 6.03 -24.30
N ARG A 66 -39.63 7.31 -24.55
CA ARG A 66 -38.63 8.40 -24.38
C ARG A 66 -38.29 8.65 -22.92
N LEU A 67 -39.29 8.59 -22.03
CA LEU A 67 -39.05 8.75 -20.59
C LEU A 67 -38.26 7.56 -20.04
N ILE A 68 -38.61 6.34 -20.46
CA ILE A 68 -37.88 5.12 -20.10
C ILE A 68 -36.43 5.19 -20.58
N LEU A 69 -36.18 5.62 -21.82
CA LEU A 69 -34.82 5.79 -22.36
C LEU A 69 -33.99 6.82 -21.57
N LEU A 70 -34.62 7.92 -21.14
CA LEU A 70 -33.94 8.95 -20.34
C LEU A 70 -33.54 8.42 -18.95
N ILE A 71 -34.42 7.65 -18.31
CA ILE A 71 -34.14 7.00 -17.02
C ILE A 71 -33.01 5.98 -17.17
N ILE A 72 -33.04 5.14 -18.21
CA ILE A 72 -31.97 4.18 -18.49
C ILE A 72 -30.63 4.91 -18.71
N GLY A 73 -30.63 6.00 -19.48
CA GLY A 73 -29.43 6.81 -19.71
C GLY A 73 -28.86 7.45 -18.44
N LEU A 74 -29.71 7.90 -17.51
CA LEU A 74 -29.24 8.43 -16.22
C LEU A 74 -28.68 7.32 -15.32
N LEU A 75 -29.30 6.14 -15.30
CA LEU A 75 -28.81 5.00 -14.54
C LEU A 75 -27.47 4.49 -15.07
N THR A 76 -27.26 4.46 -16.39
CA THR A 76 -25.97 4.07 -16.97
C THR A 76 -24.87 5.08 -16.66
N ILE A 77 -25.15 6.39 -16.76
CA ILE A 77 -24.19 7.44 -16.36
C ILE A 77 -23.84 7.32 -14.88
N ALA A 78 -24.83 7.14 -14.01
CA ALA A 78 -24.59 6.97 -12.58
C ALA A 78 -23.71 5.75 -12.30
N ALA A 79 -24.00 4.61 -12.94
CA ALA A 79 -23.18 3.40 -12.81
C ALA A 79 -21.73 3.61 -13.30
N ILE A 80 -21.54 4.30 -14.43
CA ILE A 80 -20.21 4.64 -14.96
C ILE A 80 -19.45 5.52 -13.96
N ILE A 81 -20.09 6.57 -13.43
CA ILE A 81 -19.47 7.45 -12.43
C ILE A 81 -19.11 6.66 -11.17
N THR A 82 -19.98 5.77 -10.69
CA THR A 82 -19.67 4.91 -9.54
C THR A 82 -18.48 4.02 -9.82
N VAL A 83 -18.39 3.39 -10.99
CA VAL A 83 -17.24 2.58 -11.40
C VAL A 83 -15.96 3.42 -11.47
N ILE A 84 -16.00 4.62 -12.06
CA ILE A 84 -14.85 5.54 -12.11
C ILE A 84 -14.41 5.94 -10.70
N LEU A 85 -15.34 6.26 -9.79
CA LEU A 85 -15.00 6.61 -8.42
C LEU A 85 -14.39 5.42 -7.66
N ILE A 86 -14.90 4.21 -7.88
CA ILE A 86 -14.32 2.98 -7.32
C ILE A 86 -12.91 2.76 -7.88
N LEU A 87 -12.71 2.90 -9.19
CA LEU A 87 -11.41 2.73 -9.85
C LEU A 87 -10.41 3.83 -9.48
N ASN A 88 -10.84 5.08 -9.30
CA ASN A 88 -9.95 6.16 -8.85
C ASN A 88 -9.50 5.98 -7.41
N LYS A 89 -10.38 5.46 -6.54
CA LYS A 89 -10.00 5.11 -5.16
C LYS A 89 -9.19 3.84 -5.07
N ASN A 90 -9.39 2.94 -6.03
CA ASN A 90 -8.80 1.62 -6.06
C ASN A 90 -8.83 1.07 -7.50
N PRO A 91 -7.78 1.34 -8.30
CA PRO A 91 -7.74 0.90 -9.69
C PRO A 91 -7.77 -0.63 -9.82
N PHE A 92 -7.47 -1.35 -8.74
CA PHE A 92 -7.41 -2.80 -8.67
C PHE A 92 -8.70 -3.46 -8.16
N ALA A 93 -9.80 -2.70 -7.97
CA ALA A 93 -11.07 -3.25 -7.45
C ALA A 93 -11.74 -4.27 -8.39
N LEU A 94 -11.60 -4.08 -9.72
CA LEU A 94 -12.33 -4.85 -10.74
C LEU A 94 -11.48 -5.92 -11.44
N ILE A 95 -10.19 -6.03 -11.11
CA ILE A 95 -9.25 -7.00 -11.66
C ILE A 95 -8.63 -7.81 -10.51
N ARG A 96 -9.46 -8.60 -9.81
CA ARG A 96 -8.98 -9.55 -8.79
C ARG A 96 -9.46 -10.93 -9.18
N PRO A 97 -8.56 -11.82 -9.61
CA PRO A 97 -7.44 -12.29 -8.81
C PRO A 97 -6.09 -11.98 -9.47
N LEU A 98 -5.20 -11.34 -8.72
CA LEU A 98 -3.85 -10.99 -9.17
C LEU A 98 -3.06 -12.28 -9.47
N CYS A 99 -3.13 -13.27 -8.58
CA CYS A 99 -2.70 -14.64 -8.86
C CYS A 99 -3.91 -15.54 -9.08
N LYS A 100 -4.38 -15.73 -10.33
CA LYS A 100 -5.43 -16.74 -10.62
C LYS A 100 -4.81 -18.13 -10.53
N SER A 101 -5.19 -18.92 -9.52
CA SER A 101 -5.00 -20.38 -9.45
C SER A 101 -3.56 -20.89 -9.60
N GLN A 102 -2.56 -20.05 -9.33
CA GLN A 102 -1.16 -20.46 -9.32
C GLN A 102 -0.74 -20.82 -7.91
N PHE A 103 0.03 -21.90 -7.80
CA PHE A 103 0.58 -22.39 -6.55
C PHE A 103 2.10 -22.48 -6.66
N GLY A 104 2.77 -22.41 -5.52
CA GLY A 104 4.21 -22.62 -5.40
C GLY A 104 5.06 -21.56 -6.09
N SER A 105 6.21 -21.95 -6.67
CA SER A 105 7.20 -21.00 -7.22
C SER A 105 6.65 -20.04 -8.29
N SER A 106 5.67 -20.46 -9.11
CA SER A 106 5.02 -19.57 -10.10
C SER A 106 4.26 -18.43 -9.41
N SER A 107 3.51 -18.77 -8.37
CA SER A 107 2.75 -17.81 -7.55
C SER A 107 3.68 -16.86 -6.81
N PHE A 108 4.81 -17.36 -6.31
CA PHE A 108 5.86 -16.55 -5.71
C PHE A 108 6.43 -15.52 -6.70
N ASN A 109 6.84 -15.95 -7.91
CA ASN A 109 7.35 -15.02 -8.92
C ASN A 109 6.30 -13.99 -9.35
N GLN A 110 5.02 -14.38 -9.49
CA GLN A 110 3.95 -13.43 -9.74
C GLN A 110 3.80 -12.41 -8.61
N THR A 111 3.94 -12.85 -7.36
CA THR A 111 3.90 -11.96 -6.20
C THR A 111 4.97 -10.87 -6.28
N LEU A 112 6.19 -11.22 -6.71
CA LEU A 112 7.25 -10.23 -6.94
C LEU A 112 6.91 -9.26 -8.08
N ILE A 113 6.34 -9.74 -9.19
CA ILE A 113 5.88 -8.89 -10.30
C ILE A 113 4.75 -7.94 -9.84
N PHE A 114 3.89 -8.37 -8.92
CA PHE A 114 2.82 -7.52 -8.41
C PHE A 114 3.34 -6.49 -7.40
N LEU A 115 4.35 -6.84 -6.61
CA LEU A 115 5.03 -5.88 -5.74
C LEU A 115 5.54 -4.70 -6.55
N THR A 116 6.22 -4.93 -7.67
CA THR A 116 6.76 -3.84 -8.50
C THR A 116 5.66 -2.97 -9.07
N LYS A 117 4.57 -3.56 -9.55
CA LYS A 117 3.42 -2.78 -10.04
C LYS A 117 2.78 -1.93 -8.94
N LEU A 118 2.68 -2.47 -7.73
CA LEU A 118 2.18 -1.75 -6.56
C LEU A 118 3.07 -0.54 -6.22
N GLU A 119 4.38 -0.76 -6.12
CA GLU A 119 5.38 0.27 -5.79
C GLU A 119 5.42 1.41 -6.83
N TYR A 120 5.13 1.11 -8.09
CA TYR A 120 5.12 2.09 -9.17
C TYR A 120 3.71 2.62 -9.50
N ASN A 121 2.68 2.20 -8.77
CA ASN A 121 1.27 2.50 -9.07
C ASN A 121 0.89 2.21 -10.54
N GLN A 122 1.46 1.16 -11.14
CA GLN A 122 1.25 0.81 -12.54
C GLN A 122 0.18 -0.27 -12.74
N ILE A 123 -0.56 -0.13 -13.85
CA ILE A 123 -1.51 -1.13 -14.35
C ILE A 123 -0.99 -1.58 -15.72
N GLY A 124 -0.32 -2.74 -15.83
CA GLY A 124 0.27 -3.16 -17.11
C GLY A 124 1.36 -4.23 -17.02
N ASP A 125 2.18 -4.34 -18.06
CA ASP A 125 3.28 -5.32 -18.21
C ASP A 125 4.55 -4.93 -17.42
N ASP A 126 5.21 -5.91 -16.80
CA ASP A 126 6.40 -5.75 -15.93
C ASP A 126 7.67 -5.38 -16.71
N SER A 127 7.69 -5.62 -18.03
CA SER A 127 8.83 -5.37 -18.91
C SER A 127 9.29 -3.91 -18.98
N SER A 128 8.51 -2.98 -18.42
CA SER A 128 8.79 -1.54 -18.44
C SER A 128 9.36 -0.96 -17.14
N ILE A 129 9.42 -1.73 -16.05
CA ILE A 129 9.87 -1.21 -14.75
C ILE A 129 11.42 -1.24 -14.68
N PRO A 130 12.11 -0.09 -14.58
CA PRO A 130 13.56 -0.07 -14.66
C PRO A 130 14.22 -0.45 -13.33
N TYR A 131 15.37 -1.13 -13.42
CA TYR A 131 16.21 -1.42 -12.25
C TYR A 131 17.00 -0.20 -11.75
N ASN A 132 17.22 0.79 -12.59
CA ASN A 132 18.08 1.94 -12.32
C ASN A 132 17.31 3.19 -11.85
N GLU A 133 16.11 3.01 -11.33
CA GLU A 133 15.29 4.09 -10.78
C GLU A 133 15.65 4.43 -9.34
N VAL A 134 15.50 5.69 -8.97
CA VAL A 134 15.65 6.17 -7.59
C VAL A 134 14.50 7.12 -7.30
N ASP A 135 13.70 6.83 -6.28
CA ASP A 135 12.60 7.73 -5.94
C ASP A 135 13.05 8.96 -5.13
N SER A 136 12.12 9.89 -4.86
CA SER A 136 12.41 11.11 -4.11
C SER A 136 12.87 10.88 -2.66
N MET A 137 12.59 9.69 -2.11
CA MET A 137 13.01 9.26 -0.78
C MET A 137 14.30 8.43 -0.81
N GLY A 138 14.90 8.24 -2.00
CA GLY A 138 16.15 7.52 -2.19
C GLY A 138 16.01 6.00 -2.24
N TYR A 139 14.81 5.44 -2.34
CA TYR A 139 14.67 3.98 -2.52
C TYR A 139 15.17 3.56 -3.90
N LEU A 140 15.86 2.42 -3.94
CA LEU A 140 16.60 1.97 -5.13
C LEU A 140 15.87 0.89 -5.92
N GLY A 141 15.79 1.13 -7.22
CA GLY A 141 15.53 0.17 -8.28
C GLY A 141 14.12 -0.39 -8.36
N LYS A 142 14.03 -1.54 -9.03
CA LYS A 142 12.77 -2.16 -9.45
C LYS A 142 11.86 -2.50 -8.26
N TYR A 143 12.45 -2.85 -7.11
CA TYR A 143 11.72 -3.24 -5.91
C TYR A 143 11.69 -2.16 -4.81
N LYS A 144 12.18 -0.95 -5.08
CA LYS A 144 12.24 0.15 -4.08
C LYS A 144 12.95 -0.29 -2.79
N PHE A 145 14.19 -0.74 -2.89
CA PHE A 145 14.98 -1.11 -1.71
C PHE A 145 15.39 0.10 -0.87
N GLY A 146 15.13 0.03 0.44
CA GLY A 146 15.61 1.00 1.42
C GLY A 146 16.95 0.59 2.03
N GLU A 147 17.66 1.57 2.59
CA GLU A 147 18.97 1.41 3.22
C GLU A 147 18.93 0.41 4.38
N LEU A 148 17.86 0.45 5.19
CA LEU A 148 17.64 -0.48 6.30
C LEU A 148 17.51 -1.93 5.82
N MET A 149 16.75 -2.17 4.75
CA MET A 149 16.55 -3.53 4.22
C MET A 149 17.87 -4.06 3.65
N LEU A 150 18.57 -3.28 2.83
CA LEU A 150 19.87 -3.72 2.28
C LEU A 150 20.94 -3.87 3.37
N SER A 151 20.83 -3.13 4.48
CA SER A 151 21.68 -3.34 5.64
C SER A 151 21.37 -4.64 6.37
N ASN A 152 20.09 -4.97 6.57
CA ASN A 152 19.67 -6.23 7.19
C ASN A 152 20.05 -7.46 6.34
N LEU A 153 20.17 -7.28 5.02
CA LEU A 153 20.59 -8.31 4.08
C LEU A 153 22.11 -8.34 3.84
N ASP A 154 22.89 -7.55 4.58
CA ASP A 154 24.34 -7.43 4.46
C ASP A 154 24.86 -6.97 3.09
N TYR A 155 24.06 -6.33 2.23
CA TYR A 155 24.58 -5.65 1.03
C TYR A 155 25.22 -4.31 1.35
N TYR A 156 24.78 -3.72 2.46
CA TYR A 156 25.12 -2.36 2.83
C TYR A 156 25.47 -2.25 4.30
N LYS A 157 26.45 -1.43 4.65
CA LYS A 157 26.80 -1.07 6.02
C LYS A 157 26.52 0.41 6.19
N THR A 158 25.44 0.74 6.88
CA THR A 158 25.10 2.14 7.17
C THR A 158 25.98 2.70 8.29
N ASN A 159 26.31 3.99 8.18
CA ASN A 159 27.09 4.72 9.19
C ASN A 159 26.22 5.25 10.33
N SER A 160 24.90 5.29 10.14
CA SER A 160 23.94 5.76 11.14
C SER A 160 22.59 5.14 10.83
N LEU A 161 22.24 4.06 11.54
CA LEU A 161 20.85 3.65 11.59
C LEU A 161 20.06 4.74 12.34
N PRO A 162 18.96 5.24 11.78
CA PRO A 162 18.02 5.98 12.59
C PRO A 162 17.53 5.06 13.70
N GLN A 163 17.89 5.38 14.94
CA GLN A 163 17.23 4.81 16.11
C GLN A 163 15.76 5.29 16.04
N ASN A 164 14.83 4.35 15.84
CA ASN A 164 13.36 4.50 15.80
C ASN A 164 12.72 4.56 14.39
N GLU A 165 12.51 3.37 13.83
CA GLU A 165 11.22 2.85 13.31
C GLU A 165 10.21 3.85 12.70
N THR A 166 10.59 4.61 11.69
CA THR A 166 9.59 5.31 10.86
C THR A 166 9.85 5.06 9.38
N THR A 167 8.79 4.72 8.65
CA THR A 167 8.75 4.42 7.21
C THR A 167 9.00 5.65 6.31
N ASN A 168 9.53 6.74 6.87
CA ASN A 168 9.69 8.06 6.23
C ASN A 168 11.12 8.58 6.34
N ILE A 169 12.09 7.68 6.26
CA ILE A 169 13.49 8.03 6.40
C ILE A 169 14.06 8.09 5.00
N LYS A 170 14.47 9.28 4.60
CA LYS A 170 15.23 9.47 3.37
C LYS A 170 16.46 8.58 3.40
N ASN A 171 16.63 7.75 2.38
CA ASN A 171 17.78 6.89 2.22
C ASN A 171 18.94 7.73 1.65
N TYR A 172 20.01 7.87 2.44
CA TYR A 172 21.11 8.77 2.09
C TYR A 172 22.28 8.03 1.44
N TRP A 173 22.39 6.71 1.67
CA TRP A 173 23.45 5.89 1.09
C TRP A 173 24.86 6.43 1.40
N ASN A 174 25.08 6.92 2.62
CA ASN A 174 26.33 7.53 3.08
C ASN A 174 27.36 6.58 3.75
N GLY A 175 26.98 5.32 3.98
CA GLY A 175 27.81 4.18 4.35
C GLY A 175 28.46 3.46 3.18
N SER A 176 28.71 2.16 3.35
CA SER A 176 29.57 1.38 2.44
C SER A 176 28.91 0.09 1.97
N TRP A 177 29.06 -0.24 0.69
CA TRP A 177 28.66 -1.52 0.11
C TRP A 177 29.63 -2.63 0.52
N THR A 178 29.11 -3.84 0.73
CA THR A 178 29.88 -4.95 1.31
C THR A 178 30.56 -5.86 0.30
N GLY A 179 30.15 -5.79 -0.98
CA GLY A 179 30.57 -6.74 -2.02
C GLY A 179 29.70 -7.99 -2.13
N LYS A 180 28.65 -8.13 -1.31
CA LYS A 180 27.75 -9.30 -1.34
C LYS A 180 27.18 -9.52 -2.74
N ASN A 181 27.23 -10.77 -3.22
CA ASN A 181 26.79 -11.18 -4.56
C ASN A 181 27.41 -10.34 -5.70
N GLY A 182 28.64 -9.87 -5.51
CA GLY A 182 29.37 -9.08 -6.51
C GLY A 182 28.96 -7.60 -6.58
N CYS A 183 28.13 -7.13 -5.66
CA CYS A 183 27.67 -5.75 -5.58
C CYS A 183 28.58 -4.92 -4.66
N ASN A 184 29.50 -4.17 -5.27
CA ASN A 184 30.54 -3.40 -4.56
C ASN A 184 30.23 -1.91 -4.49
N SER A 185 29.14 -1.45 -5.10
CA SER A 185 28.82 -0.04 -5.21
C SER A 185 27.32 0.20 -5.41
N TYR A 186 26.94 1.47 -5.24
CA TYR A 186 25.59 1.97 -5.51
C TYR A 186 25.18 1.72 -6.96
N ASP A 187 26.09 1.98 -7.88
CA ASP A 187 25.88 1.78 -9.32
C ASP A 187 25.78 0.30 -9.68
N ASP A 188 26.56 -0.59 -9.03
CA ASP A 188 26.42 -2.04 -9.24
C ASP A 188 24.99 -2.49 -8.87
N PHE A 189 24.44 -1.97 -7.77
CA PHE A 189 23.08 -2.30 -7.33
C PHE A 189 22.02 -1.77 -8.31
N LEU A 190 22.07 -0.48 -8.65
CA LEU A 190 21.09 0.15 -9.56
C LEU A 190 21.13 -0.41 -10.97
N ASN A 191 22.31 -0.75 -11.49
CA ASN A 191 22.42 -1.39 -12.79
C ASN A 191 22.08 -2.89 -12.74
N ASN A 192 21.61 -3.39 -11.58
CA ASN A 192 21.26 -4.79 -11.35
C ASN A 192 22.37 -5.75 -11.79
N LYS A 193 23.63 -5.38 -11.51
CA LYS A 193 24.78 -6.17 -11.90
C LYS A 193 24.69 -7.56 -11.25
N PHE A 194 24.96 -8.60 -12.03
CA PHE A 194 24.80 -9.99 -11.61
C PHE A 194 23.40 -10.33 -11.06
N ASN A 195 22.37 -9.61 -11.51
CA ASN A 195 20.99 -9.74 -11.04
C ASN A 195 20.81 -9.52 -9.53
N VAL A 196 21.64 -8.66 -8.94
CA VAL A 196 21.66 -8.44 -7.49
C VAL A 196 20.29 -8.02 -6.92
N GLN A 197 19.48 -7.24 -7.62
CA GLN A 197 18.15 -6.83 -7.12
C GLN A 197 17.18 -8.02 -7.07
N GLU A 198 17.27 -8.94 -8.03
CA GLU A 198 16.47 -10.17 -8.05
C GLU A 198 16.87 -11.15 -6.93
N ILE A 199 18.16 -11.22 -6.60
CA ILE A 199 18.64 -11.99 -5.46
C ILE A 199 18.17 -11.33 -4.16
N ALA A 200 18.42 -10.02 -4.01
CA ALA A 200 18.12 -9.28 -2.80
C ALA A 200 16.62 -9.30 -2.45
N ILE A 201 15.70 -9.29 -3.43
CA ILE A 201 14.27 -9.33 -3.11
C ILE A 201 13.85 -10.69 -2.57
N ARG A 202 14.44 -11.78 -3.08
CA ARG A 202 14.20 -13.14 -2.58
C ARG A 202 14.76 -13.32 -1.17
N GLU A 203 15.96 -12.79 -0.94
CA GLU A 203 16.55 -12.73 0.40
C GLU A 203 15.71 -11.87 1.36
N ALA A 204 15.15 -10.74 0.89
CA ALA A 204 14.25 -9.90 1.70
C ALA A 204 13.00 -10.66 2.14
N PHE A 205 12.38 -11.42 1.24
CA PHE A 205 11.21 -12.24 1.57
C PHE A 205 11.55 -13.34 2.58
N GLN A 206 12.70 -13.99 2.43
CA GLN A 206 13.18 -14.98 3.39
C GLN A 206 13.48 -14.34 4.76
N PHE A 207 14.17 -13.21 4.79
CA PHE A 207 14.46 -12.46 6.02
C PHE A 207 13.17 -12.05 6.73
N ASN A 208 12.20 -11.51 5.98
CA ASN A 208 10.90 -11.10 6.50
C ASN A 208 10.10 -12.30 7.06
N LEU A 209 10.15 -13.46 6.40
CA LEU A 209 9.53 -14.69 6.90
C LEU A 209 10.12 -15.11 8.26
N VAL A 210 11.45 -15.06 8.39
CA VAL A 210 12.14 -15.39 9.64
C VAL A 210 11.76 -14.40 10.74
N LYS A 211 11.80 -13.09 10.46
CA LYS A 211 11.47 -12.04 11.43
C LYS A 211 10.01 -12.10 11.87
N PHE A 212 9.10 -12.28 10.93
CA PHE A 212 7.68 -12.45 11.22
C PHE A 212 7.43 -13.63 12.16
N ASN A 213 8.04 -14.79 11.86
CA ASN A 213 7.96 -15.95 12.74
C ASN A 213 8.54 -15.68 14.13
N GLN A 214 9.68 -15.00 14.22
CA GLN A 214 10.28 -14.60 15.51
C GLN A 214 9.32 -13.74 16.34
N THR A 215 8.62 -12.79 15.71
CA THR A 215 7.59 -11.97 16.36
C THR A 215 6.48 -12.85 16.93
N LEU A 216 5.93 -13.78 16.14
CA LEU A 216 4.85 -14.68 16.57
C LEU A 216 5.28 -15.65 17.69
N THR A 217 6.51 -16.16 17.64
CA THR A 217 7.03 -17.12 18.62
C THR A 217 7.61 -16.44 19.86
N SER A 218 7.61 -15.10 19.91
CA SER A 218 8.05 -14.38 21.10
C SER A 218 7.28 -14.86 22.34
N SER A 219 7.93 -14.77 23.51
CA SER A 219 7.40 -15.31 24.78
C SER A 219 6.01 -14.79 25.15
N SER A 220 5.60 -13.65 24.59
CA SER A 220 4.29 -13.04 24.82
C SER A 220 3.15 -13.69 24.03
N TYR A 221 3.43 -14.34 22.91
CA TYR A 221 2.38 -14.81 21.98
C TYR A 221 2.38 -16.33 21.79
N ASN A 222 3.56 -16.96 21.65
CA ASN A 222 3.69 -18.40 21.41
C ASN A 222 2.79 -18.92 20.26
N LEU A 223 2.74 -18.17 19.17
CA LEU A 223 1.98 -18.51 17.96
C LEU A 223 2.92 -18.96 16.84
N SER A 224 2.35 -19.55 15.80
CA SER A 224 3.06 -19.91 14.57
C SER A 224 2.42 -19.22 13.37
N LEU A 225 3.14 -19.16 12.24
CA LEU A 225 2.60 -18.71 10.96
C LEU A 225 1.27 -19.40 10.61
N TYR A 226 1.18 -20.71 10.83
CA TYR A 226 -0.02 -21.53 10.54
C TYR A 226 -1.22 -21.21 11.44
N SER A 227 -1.03 -20.42 12.49
CA SER A 227 -2.15 -19.88 13.27
C SER A 227 -3.04 -18.97 12.40
N PHE A 228 -2.46 -18.32 11.37
CA PHE A 228 -3.14 -17.34 10.52
C PHE A 228 -3.35 -17.80 9.08
N LEU A 229 -2.42 -18.56 8.50
CA LEU A 229 -2.52 -18.98 7.11
C LEU A 229 -3.82 -19.74 6.81
N ASP A 230 -4.34 -19.48 5.61
CA ASP A 230 -5.52 -20.12 5.01
C ASP A 230 -6.81 -19.99 5.82
N LYS A 231 -6.87 -18.92 6.64
CA LYS A 231 -8.00 -18.64 7.52
C LYS A 231 -8.54 -17.23 7.30
N PRO A 232 -9.85 -17.03 7.45
CA PRO A 232 -10.41 -15.70 7.56
C PRO A 232 -9.91 -15.05 8.85
N PHE A 233 -9.61 -13.75 8.78
CA PHE A 233 -9.18 -12.97 9.93
C PHE A 233 -9.93 -11.63 9.98
N LYS A 234 -10.48 -11.30 11.14
CA LYS A 234 -11.19 -10.04 11.35
C LYS A 234 -10.33 -9.08 12.17
N PHE A 235 -9.91 -8.00 11.53
CA PHE A 235 -9.34 -6.86 12.22
C PHE A 235 -10.48 -6.05 12.85
N SER A 236 -10.29 -5.57 14.08
CA SER A 236 -11.31 -4.88 14.89
C SER A 236 -11.15 -3.36 14.89
N SER A 237 -9.96 -2.85 14.55
CA SER A 237 -9.66 -1.42 14.44
C SER A 237 -8.41 -1.18 13.57
N GLY A 238 -8.07 0.08 13.33
CA GLY A 238 -6.83 0.46 12.68
C GLY A 238 -6.97 1.49 11.57
N CYS A 239 -6.04 1.45 10.63
CA CYS A 239 -5.97 2.37 9.49
C CYS A 239 -7.15 2.21 8.54
N ASN A 240 -7.79 3.32 8.16
CA ASN A 240 -8.92 3.40 7.22
C ASN A 240 -10.12 2.48 7.56
N PHE A 241 -10.37 2.28 8.86
CA PHE A 241 -11.40 1.39 9.35
C PHE A 241 -12.80 2.03 9.41
N GLN A 242 -13.83 1.20 9.20
CA GLN A 242 -15.22 1.50 9.56
C GLN A 242 -15.58 0.84 10.91
N SER A 243 -16.69 1.25 11.53
CA SER A 243 -17.10 0.85 12.89
C SER A 243 -17.21 -0.66 13.11
N ASP A 244 -17.50 -1.44 12.08
CA ASP A 244 -17.86 -2.87 12.20
C ASP A 244 -16.66 -3.81 12.01
N GLY A 245 -15.51 -3.23 11.75
CA GLY A 245 -14.27 -3.90 11.44
C GLY A 245 -14.12 -4.35 9.99
N LEU A 246 -12.99 -4.99 9.67
CA LEU A 246 -12.70 -5.49 8.32
C LEU A 246 -12.25 -6.95 8.37
N SER A 247 -12.96 -7.79 7.62
CA SER A 247 -12.64 -9.21 7.47
C SER A 247 -11.81 -9.42 6.21
N VAL A 248 -10.62 -10.00 6.38
CA VAL A 248 -9.86 -10.60 5.29
C VAL A 248 -10.31 -12.05 5.17
N SER A 249 -10.83 -12.45 4.02
CA SER A 249 -11.41 -13.78 3.83
C SER A 249 -10.37 -14.89 3.87
N ASN A 250 -9.14 -14.59 3.44
CA ASN A 250 -8.04 -15.53 3.43
C ASN A 250 -6.70 -14.81 3.67
N ILE A 251 -5.97 -15.21 4.71
CA ILE A 251 -4.60 -14.74 4.94
C ILE A 251 -3.64 -15.70 4.22
N THR A 252 -2.95 -15.20 3.20
CA THR A 252 -1.94 -15.96 2.45
C THR A 252 -0.53 -15.58 2.86
N LEU A 253 0.44 -16.45 2.58
CA LEU A 253 1.86 -16.13 2.80
C LEU A 253 2.30 -14.95 1.93
N ALA A 254 1.80 -14.85 0.69
CA ALA A 254 2.04 -13.70 -0.18
C ALA A 254 1.62 -12.37 0.46
N GLY A 255 0.39 -12.33 1.00
CA GLY A 255 -0.12 -11.16 1.69
C GLY A 255 0.73 -10.79 2.90
N ILE A 256 1.14 -11.77 3.70
CA ILE A 256 2.04 -11.55 4.84
C ILE A 256 3.38 -10.98 4.38
N LEU A 257 4.06 -11.59 3.40
CA LEU A 257 5.42 -11.18 3.03
C LEU A 257 5.48 -9.85 2.30
N ILE A 258 4.50 -9.55 1.44
CA ILE A 258 4.38 -8.22 0.83
C ILE A 258 4.14 -7.16 1.89
N SER A 259 3.21 -7.44 2.81
CA SER A 259 2.97 -6.52 3.92
C SER A 259 4.22 -6.30 4.75
N SER A 260 4.95 -7.37 5.07
CA SER A 260 6.20 -7.31 5.83
C SER A 260 7.28 -6.51 5.09
N TYR A 261 7.30 -6.57 3.76
CA TYR A 261 8.21 -5.75 2.95
C TYR A 261 7.88 -4.26 3.05
N LEU A 262 6.59 -3.92 2.97
CA LEU A 262 6.12 -2.53 2.93
C LEU A 262 6.08 -1.86 4.31
N ILE A 263 5.74 -2.60 5.35
CA ILE A 263 5.47 -2.03 6.68
C ILE A 263 6.26 -2.67 7.81
N LEU A 264 7.24 -3.52 7.50
CA LEU A 264 8.07 -4.31 8.41
C LEU A 264 7.35 -5.56 8.98
N PRO A 265 8.05 -6.71 9.08
CA PRO A 265 7.47 -7.97 9.53
C PRO A 265 6.94 -7.93 10.97
N GLU A 266 7.57 -7.16 11.86
CA GLU A 266 7.17 -7.02 13.26
C GLU A 266 5.79 -6.38 13.37
N ASN A 267 5.52 -5.34 12.57
CA ASN A 267 4.23 -4.65 12.53
C ASN A 267 3.11 -5.57 12.00
N VAL A 268 3.40 -6.40 11.00
CA VAL A 268 2.44 -7.39 10.49
C VAL A 268 2.13 -8.44 11.56
N GLY A 269 3.16 -8.97 12.22
CA GLY A 269 3.00 -9.92 13.32
C GLY A 269 2.16 -9.35 14.46
N GLN A 270 2.51 -8.15 14.93
CA GLN A 270 1.76 -7.46 15.98
C GLN A 270 0.31 -7.17 15.56
N ALA A 271 0.08 -6.81 14.30
CA ALA A 271 -1.27 -6.55 13.79
C ALA A 271 -2.15 -7.80 13.81
N LEU A 272 -1.61 -8.95 13.41
CA LEU A 272 -2.32 -10.23 13.43
C LEU A 272 -2.57 -10.74 14.85
N VAL A 273 -1.68 -10.44 15.79
CA VAL A 273 -1.89 -10.80 17.20
C VAL A 273 -2.93 -9.88 17.87
N SER A 274 -2.81 -8.57 17.66
CA SER A 274 -3.66 -7.58 18.33
C SER A 274 -5.03 -7.40 17.66
N GLY A 275 -5.17 -7.81 16.40
CA GLY A 275 -6.35 -7.51 15.58
C GLY A 275 -6.44 -6.04 15.15
N ILE A 276 -5.35 -5.27 15.27
CA ILE A 276 -5.29 -3.83 14.92
C ILE A 276 -4.45 -3.64 13.66
N ALA A 277 -5.03 -3.11 12.59
CA ALA A 277 -4.34 -2.92 11.33
C ALA A 277 -3.54 -1.59 11.28
N PRO A 278 -2.21 -1.61 11.15
CA PRO A 278 -1.39 -0.40 11.00
C PRO A 278 -1.54 0.23 9.60
N CYS A 279 -1.08 1.48 9.48
CA CYS A 279 -0.84 2.15 8.21
C CYS A 279 0.63 1.98 7.80
N ASP A 280 0.91 1.93 6.50
CA ASP A 280 2.28 1.96 5.96
C ASP A 280 3.00 3.29 6.18
N ASN A 281 2.30 4.40 6.04
CA ASN A 281 2.85 5.74 6.16
C ASN A 281 1.82 6.69 6.76
N LYS A 282 1.93 6.95 8.07
CA LYS A 282 1.01 7.83 8.80
C LYS A 282 1.00 9.29 8.34
N THR A 283 1.98 9.72 7.52
CA THR A 283 2.06 11.11 7.03
C THR A 283 1.59 11.28 5.58
N SER A 284 1.25 10.19 4.89
CA SER A 284 0.62 10.29 3.56
C SER A 284 -0.79 10.90 3.70
N ALA A 285 -1.22 11.68 2.71
CA ALA A 285 -2.59 12.16 2.62
C ALA A 285 -3.61 11.01 2.48
N THR A 286 -3.15 9.86 1.98
CA THR A 286 -3.93 8.63 1.83
C THR A 286 -3.06 7.44 2.27
N PRO A 287 -2.90 7.20 3.59
CA PRO A 287 -2.15 6.06 4.09
C PRO A 287 -2.79 4.76 3.62
N THR A 288 -2.00 3.75 3.29
CA THR A 288 -2.53 2.42 2.94
C THR A 288 -2.56 1.55 4.18
N SER A 289 -3.71 0.90 4.42
CA SER A 289 -3.89 -0.03 5.54
C SER A 289 -3.23 -1.36 5.22
N LEU A 290 -2.60 -2.01 6.20
CA LEU A 290 -2.11 -3.40 6.08
C LEU A 290 -3.14 -4.34 5.43
N THR A 291 -4.40 -4.21 5.85
CA THR A 291 -5.50 -5.05 5.34
C THR A 291 -5.68 -4.98 3.84
N ARG A 292 -5.26 -3.88 3.22
CA ARG A 292 -5.27 -3.71 1.78
C ARG A 292 -4.35 -4.72 1.10
N TYR A 293 -3.11 -4.82 1.57
CA TYR A 293 -2.10 -5.73 1.03
C TYR A 293 -2.53 -7.18 1.25
N LEU A 294 -3.04 -7.51 2.43
CA LEU A 294 -3.60 -8.85 2.71
C LEU A 294 -4.73 -9.22 1.74
N LEU A 295 -5.62 -8.27 1.41
CA LEU A 295 -6.72 -8.49 0.46
C LEU A 295 -6.27 -8.57 -0.99
N ASP A 296 -5.28 -7.76 -1.40
CA ASP A 296 -4.79 -7.76 -2.78
C ASP A 296 -4.05 -9.06 -3.10
N PHE A 297 -3.29 -9.59 -2.14
CA PHE A 297 -2.50 -10.81 -2.32
C PHE A 297 -3.18 -12.08 -1.78
N GLY A 298 -4.43 -12.00 -1.33
CA GLY A 298 -5.19 -13.12 -0.76
C GLY A 298 -5.50 -14.27 -1.73
N GLY A 299 -5.18 -14.12 -3.02
CA GLY A 299 -5.26 -15.17 -4.04
C GLY A 299 -3.92 -15.78 -4.46
N CYS A 300 -2.80 -15.24 -3.98
CA CYS A 300 -1.45 -15.75 -4.27
C CYS A 300 -1.06 -16.75 -3.19
N ASP A 301 -0.94 -18.02 -3.57
CA ASP A 301 -0.64 -19.11 -2.64
C ASP A 301 0.72 -19.75 -2.93
N PHE A 302 1.58 -19.79 -1.92
CA PHE A 302 2.87 -20.47 -1.92
C PHE A 302 3.29 -20.72 -0.46
N SER A 303 4.20 -21.68 -0.27
CA SER A 303 4.65 -22.13 1.04
C SER A 303 6.01 -21.53 1.43
N PRO A 304 6.43 -21.67 2.71
CA PRO A 304 7.80 -21.36 3.12
C PRO A 304 8.88 -22.07 2.29
N ASN A 305 8.61 -23.28 1.80
CA ASN A 305 9.57 -24.02 0.98
C ASN A 305 9.79 -23.32 -0.37
N ASP A 306 8.73 -22.82 -0.99
CA ASP A 306 8.82 -22.10 -2.27
C ASP A 306 9.69 -20.84 -2.15
N VAL A 307 9.61 -20.13 -1.01
CA VAL A 307 10.46 -18.96 -0.73
C VAL A 307 11.94 -19.37 -0.67
N ASN A 308 12.24 -20.47 0.03
CA ASN A 308 13.61 -20.97 0.15
C ASN A 308 14.14 -21.52 -1.19
N GLU A 309 13.31 -22.25 -1.93
CA GLU A 309 13.65 -22.81 -3.25
C GLU A 309 13.84 -21.71 -4.30
N ALA A 310 13.07 -20.63 -4.26
CA ALA A 310 13.23 -19.51 -5.16
C ALA A 310 14.62 -18.87 -5.05
N LEU A 311 15.20 -18.80 -3.85
CA LEU A 311 16.55 -18.29 -3.65
C LEU A 311 17.62 -19.29 -4.14
N SER A 312 17.48 -20.57 -3.79
CA SER A 312 18.47 -21.59 -4.15
C SER A 312 18.52 -21.88 -5.66
N SER A 313 17.36 -21.95 -6.31
CA SER A 313 17.24 -22.14 -7.76
C SER A 313 17.75 -20.93 -8.56
N PHE A 314 17.53 -19.71 -8.05
CA PHE A 314 18.04 -18.52 -8.71
C PHE A 314 19.57 -18.51 -8.67
N ASN A 315 20.19 -18.77 -7.51
CA ASN A 315 21.65 -18.82 -7.38
C ASN A 315 22.30 -19.92 -8.24
N SER A 316 21.66 -21.08 -8.42
CA SER A 316 22.20 -22.14 -9.27
C SER A 316 22.17 -21.79 -10.76
N SER A 317 21.20 -20.97 -11.20
CA SER A 317 21.07 -20.55 -12.60
C SER A 317 22.16 -19.58 -13.07
N PHE A 318 22.90 -18.94 -12.16
CA PHE A 318 24.00 -18.01 -12.48
C PHE A 318 25.39 -18.60 -12.37
N ASN A 319 25.51 -19.79 -11.78
CA ASN A 319 26.79 -20.48 -11.61
C ASN A 319 27.07 -21.51 -12.73
N ASN A 320 26.16 -21.65 -13.70
CA ASN A 320 26.29 -22.50 -14.88
C ASN A 320 26.36 -21.63 -16.14
#